data_AF-A0A0F9TZR3-F1
#
_entry.id   AF-A0A0F9TZR3-F1
#
_cell.length_a   1.000
_cell.length_b   1.000
_cell.length_c   1.000
_cell.angle_alpha   90.00
_cell.angle_beta   90.00
_cell.angle_gamma   90.00
#
_symmetry.space_group_name_H-M   'P 1'
#
loop_
_entity.id
_entity.type
_entity.pdbx_description
1 polymer ?
#
loop_
_entity_poly.entity_id
_entity_poly.type
_entity_poly.pdbx_seq_one_letter_code
_entity_poly.pdbx_strand_id
1 'polypeptide(L)' 'MVKTPSSEEIMDCLAEKPGLTTEQIGEHFEFTGIRHLNIKLQWMQKNGLVSGRNKGKGKRAWNIVRRED' A
#
# COMPACT_ATOMS: atom_id res chain seq x y z
N MET A 1 -9.18 6.21 -17.71
CA MET A 1 -9.60 5.58 -16.44
C MET A 1 -8.34 5.09 -15.76
N VAL A 2 -7.87 5.78 -14.72
CA VAL A 2 -6.63 5.38 -14.00
C VAL A 2 -6.94 4.10 -13.23
N LYS A 3 -6.25 3.01 -13.56
CA LYS A 3 -6.45 1.71 -12.90
C LYS A 3 -5.89 1.77 -11.48
N THR A 4 -6.57 1.14 -10.53
CA THR A 4 -6.00 0.95 -9.19
C THR A 4 -4.82 -0.01 -9.29
N PRO A 5 -3.65 0.31 -8.71
CA PRO A 5 -2.48 -0.56 -8.79
C PRO A 5 -2.79 -1.94 -8.21
N SER A 6 -2.22 -2.97 -8.81
CA SER A 6 -2.34 -4.39 -8.45
C SER A 6 -1.70 -4.66 -7.07
N SER A 7 -1.98 -5.83 -6.48
CA SER A 7 -1.32 -6.19 -5.20
C SER A 7 0.18 -6.38 -5.41
N GLU A 8 0.56 -6.97 -6.54
CA GLU A 8 1.95 -7.18 -6.95
C GLU A 8 2.69 -5.86 -7.18
N GLU A 9 2.09 -4.91 -7.91
CA GLU A 9 2.66 -3.57 -8.14
C GLU A 9 2.91 -2.86 -6.80
N ILE A 10 1.94 -2.92 -5.89
CA ILE A 10 2.10 -2.35 -4.54
C ILE A 10 3.22 -3.06 -3.77
N MET A 11 3.33 -4.39 -3.88
CA MET A 11 4.41 -5.15 -3.23
C MET A 11 5.78 -4.78 -3.81
N ASP A 12 5.92 -4.61 -5.12
CA ASP A 12 7.19 -4.19 -5.72
C ASP A 12 7.58 -2.77 -5.28
N CYS A 13 6.62 -1.84 -5.27
CA CYS A 13 6.83 -0.50 -4.74
C CYS A 13 7.31 -0.52 -3.28
N LEU A 14 6.69 -1.35 -2.43
CA LEU A 14 7.08 -1.48 -1.02
C LEU A 14 8.39 -2.26 -0.80
N ALA A 15 8.81 -3.08 -1.77
CA ALA A 15 10.08 -3.79 -1.73
C ALA A 15 11.24 -2.84 -2.03
N GLU A 16 11.06 -1.94 -3.00
CA GLU A 16 12.02 -0.87 -3.28
C GLU A 16 12.04 0.20 -2.19
N LYS A 17 10.86 0.57 -1.68
CA LYS A 17 10.67 1.66 -0.71
C LYS A 17 9.77 1.21 0.44
N PRO A 18 10.32 0.55 1.46
CA PRO A 18 9.55 0.15 2.64
C PRO A 18 9.12 1.37 3.47
N GLY A 19 7.97 1.26 4.13
CA GLY A 19 7.48 2.27 5.06
C GLY A 19 6.74 3.45 4.42
N LEU A 20 6.35 3.35 3.15
CA LEU A 20 5.55 4.36 2.48
C LEU A 20 4.13 4.46 3.08
N THR A 21 3.58 5.66 3.11
CA THR A 21 2.17 5.87 3.45
C THR A 21 1.28 5.63 2.24
N THR A 22 -0.02 5.41 2.47
CA THR A 22 -1.00 5.24 1.39
C THR A 22 -0.96 6.38 0.37
N GLU A 23 -0.75 7.62 0.82
CA GLU A 23 -0.63 8.78 -0.05
C GLU A 23 0.62 8.70 -0.93
N GLN A 24 1.78 8.33 -0.36
CA GLN A 24 3.03 8.21 -1.10
C GLN A 24 2.99 7.06 -2.12
N ILE A 25 2.30 5.97 -1.80
CA ILE A 25 2.04 4.88 -2.76
C ILE A 25 1.14 5.41 -3.88
N GLY A 26 0.11 6.20 -3.56
CA GLY A 26 -0.75 6.84 -4.56
C GLY A 26 0.02 7.77 -5.49
N GLU A 27 0.89 8.62 -4.94
CA GLU A 27 1.78 9.51 -5.70
C GLU A 27 2.70 8.73 -6.66
N HIS A 28 3.26 7.60 -6.20
CA HIS A 28 4.13 6.76 -7.02
C HIS A 28 3.45 6.20 -8.27
N PHE A 29 2.15 5.89 -8.19
CA PHE A 29 1.35 5.35 -9.30
C PHE A 29 0.51 6.40 -10.03
N GLU A 30 0.70 7.69 -9.73
CA GLU A 30 -0.17 8.79 -10.21
C GLU A 30 -1.67 8.50 -9.94
N PHE A 31 -1.96 7.77 -8.86
CA PHE A 31 -3.28 7.28 -8.52
C PHE A 31 -3.98 8.18 -7.50
N THR A 32 -5.01 8.88 -7.95
CA THR A 32 -5.76 9.85 -7.12
C THR A 32 -6.80 9.21 -6.20
N GLY A 33 -7.12 7.93 -6.39
CA GLY A 33 -8.13 7.19 -5.64
C GLY A 33 -7.69 6.70 -4.26
N ILE A 34 -7.12 7.57 -3.41
CA ILE A 34 -6.50 7.20 -2.12
C ILE A 34 -7.41 6.33 -1.23
N ARG A 35 -8.73 6.57 -1.23
CA ARG A 35 -9.69 5.73 -0.50
C ARG A 35 -9.69 4.27 -0.98
N HIS A 36 -9.70 4.05 -2.29
CA HIS A 36 -9.65 2.71 -2.88
C HIS A 36 -8.32 2.03 -2.62
N LEU A 37 -7.22 2.79 -2.70
CA LEU A 37 -5.89 2.29 -2.37
C LEU A 37 -5.80 1.88 -0.89
N ASN A 38 -6.38 2.66 0.02
CA ASN A 38 -6.44 2.32 1.43
C ASN A 38 -7.25 1.04 1.70
N ILE A 39 -8.40 0.88 1.04
CA ILE A 39 -9.21 -0.36 1.12
C ILE A 39 -8.37 -1.56 0.65
N LYS A 40 -7.63 -1.41 -0.46
CA LYS A 40 -6.76 -2.47 -0.98
C LYS A 40 -5.63 -2.82 -0.01
N LEU A 41 -4.93 -1.84 0.55
CA LEU A 41 -3.88 -2.06 1.55
C LEU A 41 -4.42 -2.72 2.83
N GLN A 42 -5.62 -2.36 3.26
CA GLN A 42 -6.30 -3.05 4.37
C GLN A 42 -6.64 -4.50 4.03
N TRP A 43 -7.06 -4.79 2.81
CA TRP A 43 -7.27 -6.16 2.34
C TRP A 43 -5.95 -6.95 2.32
N MET A 44 -4.88 -6.38 1.77
CA MET A 44 -3.55 -7.00 1.76
C MET A 44 -3.05 -7.27 3.19
N GLN A 45 -3.32 -6.36 4.12
CA GLN A 45 -3.00 -6.56 5.54
C GLN A 45 -3.78 -7.70 6.17
N LYS A 46 -5.08 -7.80 5.89
CA LYS A 46 -5.91 -8.90 6.39
C LYS A 46 -5.45 -10.27 5.87
N ASN A 47 -4.86 -10.32 4.67
CA ASN A 47 -4.27 -11.53 4.10
C ASN A 47 -2.81 -11.77 4.54
N GLY A 48 -2.28 -10.91 5.42
CA GLY A 48 -0.93 -11.03 5.96
C GLY A 48 0.18 -10.70 4.97
N LEU A 49 -0.10 -10.01 3.86
CA LEU A 49 0.88 -9.63 2.84
C LEU A 49 1.69 -8.41 3.27
N VAL A 50 1.04 -7.45 3.92
CA VAL A 50 1.65 -6.22 4.41
C VAL A 50 1.28 -5.95 5.87
N SER A 51 2.11 -5.19 6.57
CA SER A 51 1.83 -4.66 7.89
C SER A 51 1.82 -3.14 7.84
N GLY A 52 0.88 -2.53 8.56
CA GLY A 52 0.77 -1.09 8.65
C GLY A 52 1.08 -0.58 10.05
N ARG A 53 2.14 0.21 10.20
CA ARG A 53 2.49 0.87 11.46
C ARG A 53 1.92 2.29 11.48
N ASN A 54 1.16 2.64 12.52
CA ASN A 54 0.67 4.01 12.71
C ASN A 54 1.85 4.98 12.89
N LYS A 55 1.83 6.08 12.13
CA LYS A 55 2.81 7.17 12.20
C LYS A 55 2.26 8.42 12.91
N GLY A 56 1.06 8.33 13.48
CA GLY A 56 0.32 9.47 14.04
C GLY A 56 -0.49 10.21 12.98
N LYS A 57 -1.39 11.11 13.42
CA LYS A 57 -2.29 11.91 12.55
C LYS A 57 -3.11 11.07 11.55
N GLY A 58 -3.47 9.83 11.91
CA GLY A 58 -4.22 8.92 11.04
C GLY A 58 -3.42 8.31 9.89
N LYS A 59 -2.12 8.58 9.77
CA LYS A 59 -1.26 8.03 8.72
C LYS A 59 -0.67 6.69 9.12
N ARG A 60 -0.56 5.79 8.14
CA ARG A 60 -0.03 4.43 8.30
C ARG A 60 1.07 4.19 7.28
N ALA A 61 2.23 3.74 7.76
CA ALA A 61 3.36 3.32 6.94
C ALA A 61 3.28 1.82 6.71
N TRP A 62 3.39 1.39 5.46
CA TRP A 62 3.20 0.00 5.04
C TRP A 62 4.54 -0.69 4.76
N ASN A 63 4.65 -1.97 5.14
CA ASN A 63 5.82 -2.81 4.89
C ASN A 63 5.36 -4.20 4.48
N ILE A 64 6.12 -4.89 3.64
CA ILE A 64 5.86 -6.28 3.26
C ILE A 64 6.08 -7.20 4.47
N VAL A 65 5.19 -8.17 4.63
CA VAL A 65 5.30 -9.28 5.60
C VAL A 65 5.67 -10.56 4.87
N ARG A 66 4.98 -10.86 3.76
CA ARG A 66 5.26 -11.97 2.84
C ARG A 66 4.76 -11.62 1.43
N ARG A 67 5.25 -12.31 0.41
CA ARG A 67 4.72 -12.24 -0.95
C ARG A 67 3.54 -13.21 -1.13
N GLU A 68 2.66 -12.94 -2.09
CA GLU A 68 1.72 -13.97 -2.57
C GLU A 68 2.54 -15.06 -3.26
N ASP A 69 2.27 -16.33 -2.92
CA ASP A 69 2.89 -17.52 -3.53
C ASP A 69 2.34 -17.79 -4.94
#